data_AF-A0A0Q7DEL4-F1
#
_entry.id   AF-A0A0Q7DEL4-F1
#
_cell.length_a   1.000
_cell.length_b   1.000
_cell.length_c   1.000
_cell.angle_alpha   90.00
_cell.angle_beta   90.00
_cell.angle_gamma   90.00
#
_symmetry.space_group_name_H-M   'P 1'
#
loop_
_entity.id
_entity.type
_entity.pdbx_description
1 polymer ?
#
loop_
_entity_poly.entity_id
_entity_poly.type
_entity_poly.pdbx_seq_one_letter_code
_entity_poly.pdbx_strand_id
1 'polypeptide(L)' 'MKMPFLVSCRQSARLLSGRLDRRLTLAERTALRLHLAICKVCPVFDRQLQLMNRAMGRWRAYSEQDRDR' A
#
# COMPACT_ATOMS: atom_id res chain seq x y z
N MET A 1 5.04 21.58 4.21
CA MET A 1 4.87 21.28 5.64
C MET A 1 5.59 19.98 5.99
N LYS A 2 6.72 20.08 6.70
CA LYS A 2 7.45 18.95 7.29
C LYS A 2 6.90 18.79 8.71
N MET A 3 6.04 17.79 8.94
CA MET A 3 5.59 17.47 10.30
C MET A 3 6.50 16.37 10.88
N PRO A 4 7.14 16.60 12.04
CA PRO A 4 8.29 15.82 12.52
C PRO A 4 7.95 14.60 13.38
N PHE A 5 6.75 14.00 13.29
CA PHE A 5 6.36 12.92 14.20
C PHE A 5 5.89 11.63 13.50
N LEU A 6 6.83 10.97 12.81
CA LEU A 6 6.77 9.60 12.27
C LEU A 6 6.32 9.48 10.80
N VAL A 7 7.32 9.14 9.97
CA VAL A 7 7.32 8.85 8.52
C VAL A 7 6.79 9.98 7.60
N SER A 8 7.63 10.44 6.68
CA SER A 8 7.25 11.42 5.65
C SER A 8 6.29 10.83 4.61
N CYS A 9 5.56 11.65 3.84
CA CYS A 9 4.70 11.15 2.75
C CYS A 9 5.46 10.22 1.78
N ARG A 10 6.74 10.52 1.51
CA ARG A 10 7.63 9.67 0.69
C ARG A 10 7.91 8.32 1.35
N GLN A 11 8.16 8.32 2.65
CA GLN A 11 8.40 7.10 3.41
C GLN A 11 7.10 6.28 3.56
N SER A 12 5.96 6.93 3.78
CA SER A 12 4.63 6.33 3.75
C SER A 12 4.38 5.64 2.40
N ALA A 13 4.64 6.32 1.27
CA ALA A 13 4.52 5.72 -0.06
C ALA A 13 5.45 4.51 -0.23
N ARG A 14 6.70 4.59 0.25
CA ARG A 14 7.64 3.46 0.23
C ARG A 14 7.15 2.27 1.06
N LEU A 15 6.57 2.52 2.24
CA LEU A 15 5.97 1.49 3.08
C LEU A 15 4.71 0.88 2.44
N LEU A 16 3.90 1.70 1.76
CA LEU A 16 2.70 1.27 1.04
C LEU A 16 3.05 0.37 -0.15
N SER A 17 4.01 0.77 -0.99
CA SER A 17 4.52 -0.08 -2.06
C SER A 17 5.20 -1.33 -1.50
N GLY A 18 5.96 -1.17 -0.41
CA GLY A 18 6.58 -2.28 0.32
C GLY A 18 5.57 -3.31 0.83
N ARG A 19 4.32 -2.93 1.16
CA ARG A 19 3.25 -3.89 1.57
C ARG A 19 2.92 -4.91 0.50
N LEU A 20 3.10 -4.53 -0.76
CA LEU A 20 2.75 -5.38 -1.91
C LEU A 20 3.83 -6.42 -2.18
N ASP A 21 5.07 -6.13 -1.82
CA ASP A 21 6.24 -6.98 -2.05
C ASP A 21 6.62 -7.79 -0.81
N ARG A 22 6.59 -7.15 0.37
CA ARG A 22 6.98 -7.74 1.66
C ARG A 22 5.97 -7.48 2.77
N ARG A 23 5.97 -8.35 3.77
CA ARG A 23 5.23 -8.09 5.02
C ARG A 23 5.95 -7.00 5.81
N LEU A 24 5.22 -6.00 6.28
CA LEU A 24 5.78 -5.00 7.19
C LEU A 24 5.81 -5.48 8.62
N THR A 25 6.79 -4.96 9.34
CA THR A 25 6.86 -5.08 10.80
C THR A 25 5.68 -4.36 11.45
N LEU A 26 5.35 -4.78 12.68
CA LEU A 26 4.27 -4.17 13.46
C LEU A 26 4.51 -2.66 13.69
N ALA A 27 5.76 -2.26 13.93
CA ALA A 27 6.16 -0.86 14.12
C ALA A 27 5.96 0.00 12.86
N GLU A 28 6.33 -0.50 11.68
CA GLU A 28 6.07 0.22 10.42
C GLU A 28 4.56 0.31 10.14
N ARG A 29 3.80 -0.70 10.55
CA ARG A 29 2.34 -0.74 10.35
C ARG A 29 1.63 0.31 11.20
N THR A 30 2.04 0.50 12.45
CA THR A 30 1.49 1.53 13.35
C THR A 30 1.89 2.93 12.90
N ALA A 31 3.17 3.15 12.56
CA ALA A 31 3.66 4.43 12.04
C ALA A 31 2.89 4.86 10.77
N LEU A 32 2.66 3.93 9.85
CA LEU A 32 1.89 4.21 8.63
C LEU A 32 0.43 4.56 8.93
N ARG A 33 -0.22 3.86 9.88
CA ARG A 33 -1.60 4.17 10.29
C ARG A 33 -1.73 5.56 10.89
N LEU A 34 -0.79 5.95 11.76
CA LEU A 34 -0.76 7.29 12.34
C LEU A 34 -0.62 8.37 11.25
N HIS A 35 0.29 8.15 10.29
CA HIS A 35 0.47 9.09 9.18
C HIS A 35 -0.78 9.22 8.30
N LEU A 36 -1.44 8.10 7.99
CA LEU A 36 -2.68 8.09 7.18
C LEU A 36 -3.86 8.77 7.89
N ALA A 37 -3.87 8.82 9.22
CA ALA A 37 -4.90 9.54 9.97
C ALA A 37 -4.73 11.08 9.90
N ILE A 38 -3.50 11.56 9.75
CA ILE A 38 -3.17 12.99 9.76
C ILE A 38 -3.06 13.54 8.33
N CYS A 39 -2.58 12.74 7.38
CA CYS A 39 -2.38 13.14 6.00
C CYS A 39 -3.61 12.84 5.15
N LYS A 40 -4.15 13.85 4.43
CA LYS A 40 -5.28 13.65 3.52
C LYS A 40 -4.91 12.99 2.18
N VAL A 41 -3.64 13.10 1.76
CA VAL A 41 -3.19 12.66 0.43
C VAL A 41 -2.83 11.17 0.42
N CYS A 42 -2.09 10.70 1.43
CA CYS A 42 -1.61 9.32 1.49
C CYS A 42 -2.73 8.24 1.49
N PRO A 43 -3.92 8.45 2.10
CA PRO A 43 -5.04 7.51 2.00
C PRO A 43 -5.63 7.40 0.59
N VAL A 44 -5.49 8.42 -0.26
CA VAL A 44 -5.90 8.36 -1.66
C VAL A 44 -4.94 7.47 -2.44
N PHE A 45 -3.64 7.65 -2.21
CA PHE A 45 -2.60 6.83 -2.82
C PHE A 45 -2.70 5.35 -2.40
N ASP A 46 -2.95 5.07 -1.11
CA ASP A 46 -3.19 3.70 -0.62
C ASP A 46 -4.34 3.02 -1.37
N ARG A 47 -5.45 3.74 -1.60
CA ARG A 47 -6.59 3.22 -2.37
C ARG A 47 -6.25 2.93 -3.83
N GLN A 48 -5.48 3.81 -4.48
CA GLN A 48 -5.01 3.58 -5.85
C GLN A 48 -4.14 2.33 -5.94
N LEU A 49 -3.21 2.14 -4.99
CA LEU A 49 -2.36 0.97 -4.93
C LEU A 49 -3.16 -0.33 -4.73
N GLN A 50 -4.15 -0.30 -3.83
CA GLN A 50 -5.03 -1.45 -3.60
C GLN A 50 -5.86 -1.80 -4.85
N LEU A 51 -6.33 -0.79 -5.59
CA LEU A 51 -7.06 -1.01 -6.85
C LEU A 51 -6.19 -1.73 -7.86
N MET A 52 -4.96 -1.24 -8.10
CA MET A 52 -4.02 -1.89 -9.01
C MET A 52 -3.71 -3.33 -8.57
N ASN A 53 -3.46 -3.55 -7.28
CA ASN A 53 -3.18 -4.89 -6.75
C ASN A 53 -4.34 -5.87 -6.93
N ARG A 54 -5.58 -5.42 -6.70
CA ARG A 54 -6.78 -6.25 -6.92
C ARG A 54 -7.00 -6.57 -8.39
N ALA A 55 -6.79 -5.60 -9.28
CA ALA A 55 -6.90 -5.80 -10.73
C ALA A 55 -5.88 -6.84 -11.22
N MET A 56 -4.62 -6.74 -10.79
CA MET A 56 -3.59 -7.73 -11.10
C MET A 56 -3.89 -9.12 -10.52
N GLY A 57 -4.41 -9.20 -9.29
CA GLY A 57 -4.82 -10.45 -8.68
C GLY A 57 -5.93 -11.16 -9.47
N ARG A 58 -6.93 -10.41 -9.94
CA ARG A 58 -8.01 -10.95 -10.78
C ARG A 58 -7.50 -11.40 -12.17
N TRP A 59 -6.52 -10.69 -12.73
CA TRP A 59 -5.86 -11.09 -13.97
C TRP A 59 -5.09 -12.40 -13.83
N ARG A 60 -4.34 -12.59 -12.73
CA ARG A 60 -3.65 -13.86 -12.47
C ARG A 60 -4.62 -15.02 -12.36
N ALA A 61 -5.70 -14.85 -11.58
CA ALA A 61 -6.75 -15.86 -11.45
C ALA A 61 -7.39 -16.21 -12.80
N TYR A 62 -7.57 -15.24 -13.70
CA TYR A 62 -8.06 -15.49 -15.06
C TYR A 62 -7.04 -16.27 -15.90
N SER A 63 -5.75 -15.89 -15.86
CA SER A 63 -4.70 -16.58 -16.63
C SER A 63 -4.44 -18.02 -16.18
N GLU A 64 -4.64 -18.33 -14.91
CA GLU A 64 -4.56 -19.70 -14.39
C GLU A 64 -5.78 -20.52 -14.83
N GLN A 65 -6.99 -19.92 -14.78
CA GLN A 65 -8.22 -20.57 -15.24
C GLN A 65 -8.24 -20.85 -16.76
N ASP A 66 -7.63 -19.97 -17.57
CA ASP A 66 -7.47 -20.20 -19.02
C ASP A 66 -6.43 -21.29 -19.33
N ARG A 67 -5.38 -21.42 -18.51
CA ARG A 67 -4.35 -22.45 -18.67
C ARG A 67 -4.84 -23.85 -18.27
N ASP A 68 -5.78 -23.95 -17.34
CA ASP A 68 -6.39 -25.22 -16.91
C ASP A 68 -7.56 -25.70 -17.81
N ARG A 69 -7.92 -24.95 -18.86
CA ARG A 69 -8.97 -25.31 -19.83
C ARG A 69 -8.38 -25.82 -21.14
#